data_AF-A0A1H8XGB7-F1
#
_entry.id   AF-A0A1H8XGB7-F1
#
_cell.length_a   1.000
_cell.length_b   1.000
_cell.length_c   1.000
_cell.angle_alpha   90.00
_cell.angle_beta   90.00
_cell.angle_gamma   90.00
#
_symmetry.space_group_name_H-M   'P 1'
#
loop_
_entity.id
_entity.type
_entity.pdbx_description
1 polymer ?
#
loop_
_entity_poly.entity_id
_entity_poly.type
_entity_poly.pdbx_seq_one_letter_code
_entity_poly.pdbx_strand_id
1 'polypeptide(L)'
;MENVGGAGGTIGVAKVGRAARDGYTLSFTHMGTLAVNIALYKSLPYDSQKDLEPVGLGGTNPMVLVTKKDLPAKTFPEFQAYVKANEKKIQYGMAGIGAASHLGGLMLNSMMKVDVLEIPYKAPVRR
;
A
#
# COMPACT_ATOMS: atom_id res chain seq x y z
N MET A 1 -15.39 -4.00 15.89
CA MET A 1 -14.30 -3.86 14.90
C MET A 1 -13.29 -4.96 15.13
N GLU A 2 -12.86 -5.64 14.06
CA GLU A 2 -11.81 -6.67 14.09
C GLU A 2 -10.70 -6.25 13.12
N ASN A 3 -9.44 -6.26 13.56
CA ASN A 3 -8.30 -5.90 12.71
C ASN A 3 -7.68 -7.16 12.09
N VAL A 4 -8.12 -7.50 10.88
CA VAL A 4 -7.56 -8.63 10.11
C VAL A 4 -6.37 -8.14 9.26
N GLY A 5 -5.17 -8.22 9.83
CA GLY A 5 -3.93 -7.83 9.14
C GLY A 5 -3.36 -8.91 8.22
N GLY A 6 -2.56 -8.50 7.22
CA GLY A 6 -1.76 -9.40 6.36
C GLY A 6 -1.99 -9.20 4.86
N ALA A 7 -0.97 -9.54 4.05
CA ALA A 7 -0.97 -9.47 2.58
C ALA A 7 -1.55 -8.17 2.00
N GLY A 8 -1.20 -7.01 2.57
CA GLY A 8 -1.72 -5.71 2.13
C GLY A 8 -3.24 -5.52 2.31
N GLY A 9 -3.89 -6.28 3.21
CA GLY A 9 -5.33 -6.23 3.46
C GLY A 9 -6.14 -7.30 2.72
N THR A 10 -5.51 -8.06 1.82
CA THR A 10 -6.14 -9.10 0.99
C THR A 10 -6.87 -10.16 1.83
N ILE A 11 -6.31 -10.54 2.98
CA ILE A 11 -6.89 -11.57 3.87
C ILE A 11 -8.21 -11.09 4.47
N GLY A 12 -8.27 -9.84 4.94
CA GLY A 12 -9.50 -9.26 5.48
C GLY A 12 -10.59 -9.16 4.42
N VAL A 13 -10.22 -8.73 3.21
CA VAL A 13 -11.15 -8.62 2.08
C VAL A 13 -11.71 -9.99 1.68
N ALA A 14 -10.85 -11.01 1.59
CA ALA A 14 -11.28 -12.38 1.27
C ALA A 14 -12.23 -12.97 2.32
N LYS A 15 -12.01 -12.66 3.61
CA LYS A 15 -12.90 -13.08 4.70
C LYS A 15 -14.29 -12.49 4.51
N VAL A 16 -14.38 -11.20 4.16
CA VAL A 16 -15.67 -10.52 3.94
C VAL A 16 -16.34 -10.97 2.64
N GLY A 17 -15.60 -11.17 1.56
CA GLY A 17 -16.15 -11.68 0.30
C GLY A 17 -16.77 -13.09 0.40
N ARG A 18 -16.41 -13.86 1.45
CA ARG A 18 -16.96 -15.20 1.74
C ARG A 18 -18.02 -15.20 2.84
N ALA A 19 -18.29 -14.05 3.48
CA ALA A 19 -19.27 -13.95 4.56
C ALA A 19 -20.70 -14.05 4.02
N ALA A 20 -21.65 -14.27 4.93
CA ALA A 20 -23.07 -14.19 4.59
C ALA A 20 -23.41 -12.78 4.06
N ARG A 21 -24.19 -12.71 2.98
CA ARG A 21 -24.61 -11.45 2.34
C ARG A 21 -25.84 -10.86 3.05
N ASP A 22 -25.72 -10.67 4.37
CA ASP A 22 -26.80 -10.24 5.26
C ASP A 22 -26.68 -8.77 5.71
N GLY A 23 -25.61 -8.08 5.27
CA GLY A 23 -25.34 -6.67 5.59
C GLY A 23 -24.65 -6.44 6.95
N TYR A 24 -24.39 -7.48 7.74
CA TYR A 24 -23.75 -7.34 9.05
C TYR A 24 -22.22 -7.41 9.00
N THR A 25 -21.65 -7.83 7.87
CA THR A 25 -20.21 -7.89 7.65
C THR A 25 -19.78 -6.83 6.64
N LEU A 26 -19.01 -5.83 7.10
CA LEU A 26 -18.48 -4.76 6.28
C LEU A 26 -16.95 -4.77 6.31
N SER A 27 -16.32 -4.49 5.17
CA SER A 27 -14.87 -4.33 5.07
C SER A 27 -14.51 -2.88 4.80
N PHE A 28 -13.58 -2.32 5.57
CA PHE A 28 -12.95 -1.06 5.21
C PHE A 28 -11.75 -1.35 4.31
N THR A 29 -11.90 -1.05 3.02
CA THR A 29 -10.90 -1.36 1.98
C THR A 29 -10.17 -0.10 1.52
N HIS A 30 -9.08 -0.29 0.78
CA HIS A 30 -8.38 0.81 0.11
C HIS A 30 -8.08 0.45 -1.35
N MET A 31 -7.55 1.40 -2.13
CA MET A 31 -7.24 1.21 -3.55
C MET A 31 -6.37 -0.02 -3.82
N GLY A 32 -5.42 -0.33 -2.94
CA GLY A 32 -4.55 -1.50 -3.04
C GLY A 32 -5.33 -2.81 -3.15
N THR A 33 -6.25 -3.03 -2.22
CA THR A 33 -7.08 -4.24 -2.19
C THR A 33 -8.13 -4.30 -3.29
N LEU A 34 -8.65 -3.15 -3.76
CA LEU A 34 -9.72 -3.15 -4.75
C LEU A 34 -9.23 -3.21 -6.20
N ALA A 35 -8.05 -2.66 -6.50
CA ALA A 35 -7.57 -2.52 -7.88
C ALA A 35 -6.13 -3.00 -8.09
N VAL A 36 -5.20 -2.63 -7.19
CA VAL A 36 -3.77 -2.88 -7.41
C VAL A 36 -3.40 -4.35 -7.26
N ASN A 37 -3.98 -5.03 -6.27
CA ASN A 37 -3.68 -6.42 -5.98
C ASN A 37 -4.03 -7.36 -7.15
N ILE A 38 -4.97 -6.98 -8.02
CA ILE A 38 -5.34 -7.76 -9.21
C ILE A 38 -4.16 -7.87 -10.18
N ALA A 39 -3.39 -6.79 -10.32
CA ALA A 39 -2.22 -6.75 -11.19
C ALA A 39 -0.96 -7.36 -10.52
N LEU A 40 -0.87 -7.31 -9.19
CA LEU A 40 0.33 -7.74 -8.45
C LEU A 40 0.33 -9.22 -8.05
N TYR A 41 -0.82 -9.82 -7.78
CA TYR A 41 -0.93 -11.21 -7.36
C TYR A 41 -1.42 -12.08 -8.51
N LYS A 42 -0.67 -13.15 -8.82
CA LYS A 42 -1.05 -14.13 -9.86
C LYS A 42 -2.38 -14.83 -9.55
N SER A 43 -2.71 -15.00 -8.28
CA SER A 43 -3.97 -15.55 -7.81
C SER A 43 -4.43 -14.75 -6.60
N LEU A 44 -5.61 -14.15 -6.71
CA LEU A 44 -6.28 -13.50 -5.60
C LEU A 44 -7.38 -14.40 -5.02
N PRO A 45 -7.55 -14.41 -3.69
CA PRO A 45 -8.57 -15.20 -3.02
C PRO A 45 -9.99 -14.60 -3.08
N TYR A 46 -10.18 -13.51 -3.81
CA TYR A 46 -11.46 -12.82 -4.07
C TYR A 46 -11.43 -12.10 -5.43
N ASP A 47 -12.61 -11.84 -5.98
CA ASP A 47 -12.86 -10.95 -7.12
C ASP A 47 -13.47 -9.64 -6.60
N SER A 48 -12.74 -8.52 -6.69
CA SER A 48 -13.19 -7.24 -6.11
C SER A 48 -14.42 -6.66 -6.79
N GLN A 49 -14.77 -7.12 -8.00
CA GLN A 49 -15.94 -6.64 -8.75
C GLN A 49 -17.17 -7.52 -8.55
N LYS A 50 -16.99 -8.81 -8.21
CA LYS A 50 -18.10 -9.76 -8.03
C LYS A 50 -18.42 -10.08 -6.57
N ASP A 51 -17.40 -10.09 -5.73
CA ASP A 51 -17.54 -10.54 -4.33
C ASP A 51 -17.86 -9.38 -3.38
N LEU A 52 -17.75 -8.12 -3.84
CA LEU A 52 -17.94 -6.92 -3.04
C LEU A 52 -18.91 -5.95 -3.70
N GLU A 53 -19.77 -5.32 -2.89
CA GLU A 53 -20.65 -4.23 -3.31
C GLU A 53 -20.16 -2.91 -2.67
N PRO A 54 -19.97 -1.82 -3.42
CA PRO A 54 -19.53 -0.55 -2.86
C PRO A 54 -20.66 0.12 -2.05
N VAL A 55 -20.45 0.34 -0.76
CA VAL A 55 -21.39 1.12 0.07
C VAL A 55 -21.11 2.62 -0.03
N GLY A 56 -19.84 3.02 -0.06
CA GLY A 56 -19.45 4.43 -0.17
C GLY A 56 -17.96 4.69 0.14
N LEU A 57 -17.51 5.90 -0.16
CA LEU A 57 -16.15 6.36 0.16
C LEU A 57 -16.10 6.93 1.58
N GLY A 58 -15.41 6.23 2.49
CA GLY A 58 -15.27 6.68 3.88
C GLY A 58 -14.26 7.82 4.10
N GLY A 59 -13.35 8.04 3.15
CA GLY A 59 -12.36 9.13 3.19
C GLY A 59 -11.19 8.94 2.23
N THR A 60 -10.45 10.02 2.00
CA THR A 60 -9.20 10.02 1.22
C THR A 60 -8.06 10.52 2.10
N ASN A 61 -6.85 10.02 1.86
CA ASN A 61 -5.65 10.45 2.56
C ASN A 61 -4.57 10.77 1.54
N PRO A 62 -3.88 11.92 1.63
CA PRO A 62 -2.74 12.20 0.78
C PRO A 62 -1.58 11.26 1.13
N MET A 63 -0.82 10.87 0.12
CA MET A 63 0.44 10.17 0.34
C MET A 63 1.55 11.19 0.58
N VAL A 64 2.33 10.98 1.64
CA VAL A 64 3.41 11.89 2.03
C VAL A 64 4.76 11.17 1.97
N LEU A 65 5.74 11.83 1.36
CA LEU A 65 7.13 11.43 1.40
C LEU A 65 7.76 12.00 2.66
N VAL A 66 8.28 11.12 3.52
CA VAL A 66 8.94 11.50 4.77
C VAL A 66 10.37 10.96 4.75
N THR A 67 11.33 11.82 5.04
CA THR A 67 12.76 11.48 5.09
C THR A 67 13.28 11.61 6.52
N LYS A 68 14.45 11.01 6.78
CA LYS A 68 15.15 11.24 8.06
C LYS A 68 15.54 12.72 8.19
N LYS A 69 15.47 13.26 9.41
CA LYS A 69 15.80 14.66 9.69
C LYS A 69 17.21 15.06 9.25
N ASP A 70 18.17 14.14 9.38
CA ASP A 70 19.58 14.36 9.05
C ASP A 70 19.91 13.98 7.59
N LEU A 71 18.92 13.82 6.72
CA LEU A 71 19.16 13.63 5.29
C LEU A 71 19.63 14.97 4.70
N PRO A 72 20.74 15.02 3.94
CA PRO A 72 21.24 16.25 3.34
C PRO A 72 20.44 16.63 2.08
N ALA A 73 19.12 16.64 2.18
CA ALA A 73 18.19 17.08 1.14
C ALA A 73 16.98 17.74 1.80
N LYS A 74 16.83 19.05 1.61
CA LYS A 74 15.76 19.87 2.18
C LYS A 74 14.63 20.15 1.19
N THR A 75 14.90 19.94 -0.10
CA THR A 75 13.95 20.13 -1.18
C THR A 75 13.80 18.84 -1.98
N PHE A 76 12.69 18.71 -2.72
CA PHE A 76 12.48 17.55 -3.59
C PHE A 76 13.55 17.41 -4.69
N PRO A 77 14.01 18.48 -5.36
CA PRO A 77 15.11 18.38 -6.32
C PRO A 77 16.42 17.88 -5.69
N GLU A 78 16.78 18.39 -4.50
CA GLU A 78 17.95 17.90 -3.74
C GLU A 78 17.79 16.44 -3.37
N PHE A 79 16.58 16.03 -2.96
CA PHE A 79 16.27 14.65 -2.64
C PHE A 79 16.46 13.74 -3.86
N GLN A 80 15.92 14.12 -5.02
CA GLN A 80 16.08 13.36 -6.25
C GLN A 80 17.56 13.23 -6.65
N ALA A 81 18.33 14.31 -6.58
CA ALA A 81 19.77 14.29 -6.86
C ALA A 81 20.53 13.39 -5.87
N TYR A 82 20.21 13.50 -4.58
CA TYR A 82 20.80 12.66 -3.54
C TYR A 82 20.48 11.18 -3.75
N VAL A 83 19.24 10.85 -4.10
CA VAL A 83 18.79 9.48 -4.36
C VAL A 83 19.52 8.90 -5.56
N LYS A 84 19.59 9.62 -6.67
CA LYS A 84 20.35 9.18 -7.86
C LYS A 84 21.82 8.91 -7.57
N ALA A 85 22.45 9.74 -6.74
CA ALA A 85 23.85 9.56 -6.37
C ALA A 85 24.10 8.39 -5.40
N ASN A 86 23.05 7.95 -4.67
CA ASN A 86 23.17 6.99 -3.57
C ASN A 86 22.19 5.82 -3.65
N GLU A 87 21.69 5.51 -4.84
CA GLU A 87 20.61 4.55 -5.11
C GLU A 87 20.83 3.19 -4.42
N LYS A 88 22.05 2.66 -4.46
CA LYS A 88 22.42 1.37 -3.84
C LYS A 88 22.50 1.39 -2.31
N LYS A 89 22.51 2.58 -1.69
CA LYS A 89 22.66 2.76 -0.24
C LYS A 89 21.38 3.23 0.45
N ILE A 90 20.40 3.68 -0.34
CA ILE A 90 19.12 4.14 0.19
C ILE A 90 18.13 2.98 0.14
N GLN A 91 17.28 2.97 1.15
CA GLN A 91 16.13 2.09 1.24
C GLN A 91 14.97 2.88 1.86
N TYR A 92 13.74 2.56 1.50
CA TYR A 92 12.57 3.17 2.12
C TYR A 92 11.55 2.12 2.57
N GLY A 93 10.77 2.50 3.57
CA GLY A 93 9.74 1.64 4.15
C GLY A 93 8.41 1.74 3.41
N MET A 94 7.72 0.61 3.28
CA MET A 94 6.37 0.53 2.71
C MET A 94 5.48 -0.38 3.57
N ALA A 95 4.16 -0.16 3.57
CA ALA A 95 3.19 -0.84 4.43
C ALA A 95 2.90 -2.31 4.03
N GLY A 96 3.62 -2.86 3.05
CA GLY A 96 3.48 -4.23 2.53
C GLY A 96 3.23 -4.30 1.03
N ILE A 97 3.54 -5.44 0.43
CA ILE A 97 3.35 -5.70 -1.00
C ILE A 97 1.86 -5.55 -1.36
N GLY A 98 1.57 -4.59 -2.24
CA GLY A 98 0.23 -4.27 -2.71
C GLY A 98 -0.48 -3.17 -1.94
N ALA A 99 0.14 -2.63 -0.90
CA ALA A 99 -0.35 -1.42 -0.24
C ALA A 99 -0.20 -0.18 -1.13
N ALA A 100 -0.99 0.86 -0.89
CA ALA A 100 -0.88 2.13 -1.62
C ALA A 100 0.54 2.72 -1.58
N SER A 101 1.26 2.60 -0.45
CA SER A 101 2.65 3.06 -0.33
C SER A 101 3.64 2.31 -1.21
N HIS A 102 3.38 1.01 -1.49
CA HIS A 102 4.22 0.22 -2.41
C HIS A 102 4.11 0.78 -3.82
N LEU A 103 2.89 0.97 -4.30
CA LEU A 103 2.66 1.54 -5.63
C LEU A 103 3.18 2.98 -5.74
N GLY A 104 2.98 3.79 -4.70
CA GLY A 104 3.51 5.16 -4.66
C GLY A 104 5.03 5.21 -4.69
N GLY A 105 5.70 4.28 -3.99
CA GLY A 105 7.15 4.11 -4.04
C GLY A 105 7.64 3.74 -5.43
N LEU A 106 7.08 2.69 -6.03
CA LEU A 106 7.40 2.26 -7.40
C LEU A 106 7.17 3.38 -8.43
N MET A 107 6.08 4.13 -8.30
CA MET A 107 5.77 5.26 -9.17
C MET A 107 6.81 6.39 -9.00
N LEU A 108 7.17 6.71 -7.76
CA LEU A 108 8.19 7.71 -7.45
C LEU A 108 9.56 7.30 -8.01
N ASN A 109 9.95 6.04 -7.82
CA ASN A 109 11.18 5.47 -8.39
C ASN A 109 11.20 5.58 -9.92
N SER A 110 10.10 5.19 -10.58
CA SER A 110 9.94 5.31 -12.03
C SER A 110 10.05 6.76 -12.52
N MET A 111 9.37 7.69 -11.86
CA MET A 111 9.44 9.13 -12.18
C MET A 111 10.86 9.69 -11.98
N MET A 112 11.56 9.26 -10.94
CA MET A 112 12.93 9.68 -10.68
C MET A 112 13.96 8.95 -11.56
N LYS A 113 13.55 7.86 -12.23
CA LYS A 113 14.41 6.93 -12.97
C LYS A 113 15.51 6.32 -12.10
N VAL A 114 15.10 5.78 -10.96
CA VAL A 114 15.96 5.08 -9.99
C VAL A 114 15.31 3.77 -9.57
N ASP A 115 16.11 2.85 -9.06
CA ASP A 115 15.75 1.56 -8.49
C ASP A 115 16.26 1.50 -7.04
N VAL A 116 15.41 1.97 -6.12
CA VAL A 116 15.72 2.05 -4.69
C VAL A 116 15.04 0.89 -3.96
N LEU A 117 15.77 0.25 -3.05
CA LEU A 117 15.28 -0.90 -2.31
C LEU A 117 14.09 -0.57 -1.39
N GLU A 118 13.00 -1.32 -1.55
CA GLU A 118 11.81 -1.25 -0.72
C GLU A 118 11.83 -2.27 0.42
N ILE A 119 11.60 -1.79 1.64
CA ILE A 119 11.53 -2.64 2.83
C ILE A 119 10.07 -2.70 3.31
N PRO A 120 9.41 -3.88 3.24
CA PRO A 120 8.04 -4.03 3.73
C PRO A 120 7.98 -4.06 5.26
N TYR A 121 7.16 -3.20 5.85
CA TYR A 121 6.83 -3.17 7.27
C TYR A 121 5.40 -3.65 7.49
N LYS A 122 5.18 -4.45 8.55
CA LYS A 122 3.83 -4.80 9.01
C LYS A 122 3.26 -3.66 9.84
N ALA A 123 2.04 -3.22 9.51
CA ALA A 123 1.26 -2.38 10.41
C ALA A 123 0.99 -3.14 11.72
N PRO A 124 1.09 -2.49 12.90
CA PRO A 124 0.86 -3.16 14.17
C PRO A 124 -0.60 -3.63 14.27
N VAL A 125 -0.78 -4.95 14.36
CA VAL A 125 -2.05 -5.54 14.77
C VAL A 125 -2.06 -5.46 16.30
N ARG A 126 -2.75 -4.47 16.87
CA ARG A 126 -2.98 -4.44 18.31
C ARG A 126 -3.85 -5.66 18.64
N ARG A 127 -3.31 -6.60 19.43
CA ARG A 127 -4.08 -7.71 20.02
C ARG A 127 -5.10 -7.17 21.01
#